data_AF-A0A0F9E7K7-F1
#
_entry.id   AF-A0A0F9E7K7-F1
#
_cell.length_a   1.000
_cell.length_b   1.000
_cell.length_c   1.000
_cell.angle_alpha   90.00
_cell.angle_beta   90.00
_cell.angle_gamma   90.00
#
_symmetry.space_group_name_H-M   'P 1'
#
loop_
_entity.id
_entity.type
_entity.pdbx_description
1 polymer ?
#
loop_
_entity_poly.entity_id
_entity_poly.type
_entity_poly.pdbx_seq_one_letter_code
_entity_poly.pdbx_strand_id
1 'polypeptide(L)'
;LFNMDYRVKYLVSAGCEHPDLYREKGYSPIKVFNDGDHRRGLFKDVKQQDAINFCCQQHKQKYLSRDDDNRVIEKETKKIARSILLVKKNL
;
A
#
# COMPACT_ATOMS: atom_id res chain seq x y z
N LEU A 1 6.54 16.79 7.19
CA LEU A 1 6.29 16.68 5.73
C LEU A 1 4.98 17.32 5.32
N PHE A 2 3.82 16.87 5.82
CA PHE A 2 2.54 17.48 5.43
C PHE A 2 2.35 18.93 5.89
N ASN A 3 2.91 19.30 7.06
CA ASN A 3 2.99 20.70 7.51
C ASN A 3 3.99 21.55 6.71
N MET A 4 4.75 20.94 5.79
CA MET A 4 5.71 21.62 4.89
C MET A 4 5.18 21.63 3.45
N ASP A 5 3.85 21.66 3.28
CA ASP A 5 3.15 21.68 1.99
C ASP A 5 3.42 20.49 1.06
N TYR A 6 3.75 19.32 1.61
CA TYR A 6 3.74 18.08 0.83
C TYR A 6 2.36 17.42 0.86
N ARG A 7 1.94 16.85 -0.27
CA ARG A 7 0.78 15.96 -0.38
C ARG A 7 1.19 14.60 -0.88
N VAL A 8 0.40 13.58 -0.56
CA VAL A 8 0.56 12.24 -1.13
C VAL A 8 0.16 12.30 -2.60
N LYS A 9 1.09 11.98 -3.49
CA LYS A 9 0.79 11.78 -4.91
C LYS A 9 0.46 10.32 -5.17
N TYR A 10 1.31 9.42 -4.69
CA TYR A 10 1.10 7.98 -4.81
C TYR A 10 1.49 7.24 -3.54
N LEU A 11 0.86 6.09 -3.33
CA LEU A 11 1.20 5.14 -2.29
C LEU A 11 1.17 3.73 -2.86
N VAL A 12 2.16 2.90 -2.51
CA VAL A 12 2.27 1.51 -2.95
C VAL A 12 2.03 0.59 -1.77
N SER A 13 1.17 -0.39 -1.92
CA SER A 13 0.93 -1.40 -0.88
C SER A 13 2.09 -2.39 -0.77
N ALA A 14 2.22 -3.05 0.39
CA ALA A 14 3.27 -4.01 0.66
C ALA A 14 2.87 -5.44 0.25
N GLY A 15 2.26 -6.23 1.14
CA GLY A 15 2.11 -7.68 0.89
C GLY A 15 1.14 -8.05 -0.23
N CYS A 16 0.08 -7.26 -0.42
CA CYS A 16 -0.97 -7.56 -1.38
C CYS A 16 -1.44 -6.32 -2.14
N GLU A 17 -2.18 -6.54 -3.22
CA GLU A 17 -2.65 -5.47 -4.10
C GLU A 17 -3.63 -4.53 -3.43
N HIS A 18 -4.40 -5.03 -2.46
CA HIS A 18 -5.48 -4.28 -1.84
C HIS A 18 -5.63 -4.64 -0.35
N PRO A 19 -4.81 -4.04 0.53
CA PRO A 19 -4.90 -4.28 1.97
C PRO A 19 -6.29 -3.95 2.53
N ASP A 20 -6.71 -4.66 3.57
CA ASP A 20 -8.06 -4.56 4.14
C ASP A 20 -8.32 -3.15 4.69
N LEU A 21 -7.36 -2.55 5.41
CA LEU A 21 -7.48 -1.14 5.86
C LEU A 21 -7.67 -0.15 4.70
N TYR A 22 -7.16 -0.45 3.50
CA TYR A 22 -7.31 0.45 2.35
C TYR A 22 -8.72 0.30 1.79
N ARG A 23 -9.20 -0.95 1.71
CA ARG A 23 -10.56 -1.31 1.27
C ARG A 23 -11.63 -0.74 2.21
N GLU A 24 -11.45 -0.86 3.52
CA GLU A 24 -12.34 -0.31 4.54
C GLU A 24 -12.47 1.22 4.45
N LYS A 25 -11.41 1.90 4.01
CA LYS A 25 -11.39 3.36 3.77
C LYS A 25 -11.90 3.75 2.38
N GLY A 26 -12.26 2.78 1.53
CA GLY A 26 -12.80 3.00 0.20
C GLY A 26 -11.77 3.32 -0.88
N TYR A 27 -10.48 3.05 -0.64
CA TYR A 27 -9.44 3.23 -1.65
C TYR A 27 -9.37 2.01 -2.57
N SER A 28 -9.19 2.23 -3.87
CA SER A 28 -8.95 1.17 -4.87
C SER A 28 -7.64 1.44 -5.62
N PRO A 29 -6.88 0.39 -5.99
CA PRO A 29 -5.64 0.58 -6.72
C PRO A 29 -5.93 1.07 -8.14
N ILE A 30 -5.17 2.05 -8.62
CA ILE A 30 -5.19 2.50 -10.03
C ILE A 30 -4.35 1.62 -10.94
N LYS A 31 -3.43 0.84 -10.35
CA LYS A 31 -2.61 -0.14 -11.06
C LYS A 31 -2.22 -1.24 -10.10
N VAL A 32 -2.18 -2.47 -10.60
CA VAL A 32 -1.62 -3.62 -9.89
C VAL A 32 -0.41 -4.10 -10.66
N PHE A 33 0.66 -4.45 -9.96
CA PHE A 33 1.91 -4.91 -10.56
C PHE A 33 2.61 -5.94 -9.67
N ASN A 34 3.47 -6.76 -10.27
CA ASN A 34 4.30 -7.73 -9.56
C ASN A 34 5.64 -7.08 -9.18
N ASP A 35 6.10 -7.33 -7.97
CA ASP A 35 7.40 -6.92 -7.44
C ASP A 35 7.96 -8.04 -6.56
N GLY A 36 8.79 -8.89 -7.16
CA GLY A 36 9.16 -10.19 -6.59
C GLY A 36 7.93 -11.06 -6.38
N ASP A 37 7.84 -11.67 -5.19
CA ASP A 37 6.73 -12.57 -4.81
C ASP A 37 5.44 -11.84 -4.38
N HIS A 38 5.43 -10.51 -4.50
CA HIS A 38 4.33 -9.67 -4.07
C HIS A 38 3.60 -9.10 -5.28
N ARG A 39 2.28 -9.22 -5.24
CA ARG A 39 1.38 -8.47 -6.11
C ARG A 39 0.95 -7.22 -5.36
N ARG A 40 1.34 -6.04 -5.86
CA ARG A 40 1.18 -4.75 -5.16
C ARG A 40 0.23 -3.84 -5.91
N GLY A 41 -0.44 -2.97 -5.17
CA GLY A 41 -1.34 -1.94 -5.67
C GLY A 41 -0.71 -0.57 -5.57
N LEU A 42 -0.86 0.20 -6.64
CA LEU A 42 -0.57 1.64 -6.68
C LEU A 42 -1.86 2.40 -6.41
N PHE A 43 -1.85 3.28 -5.43
CA PHE A 43 -2.97 4.11 -5.03
C PHE A 43 -2.62 5.57 -5.27
N LYS A 44 -3.62 6.36 -5.69
CA LYS A 44 -3.53 7.81 -5.81
C LYS A 44 -4.55 8.47 -4.88
N ASP A 45 -4.41 9.78 -4.69
CA ASP A 45 -5.37 10.61 -3.96
C ASP A 45 -5.67 10.10 -2.53
N VAL A 46 -4.71 9.42 -1.91
CA VAL A 46 -4.81 8.95 -0.53
C VAL A 46 -4.75 10.14 0.42
N LYS A 47 -5.76 10.28 1.29
CA LYS A 47 -5.79 11.36 2.28
C LYS A 47 -4.57 11.27 3.19
N GLN A 48 -4.01 12.43 3.54
CA GLN A 48 -2.80 12.51 4.38
C GLN A 48 -2.94 11.71 5.68
N GLN A 49 -4.06 11.84 6.39
CA GLN A 49 -4.28 11.14 7.66
C GLN A 49 -4.31 9.61 7.48
N ASP A 50 -4.97 9.13 6.43
CA ASP A 50 -5.01 7.70 6.13
C ASP A 50 -3.63 7.21 5.71
N ALA A 51 -2.87 7.98 4.92
CA ALA A 51 -1.51 7.63 4.54
C ALA A 51 -0.56 7.51 5.75
N ILE A 52 -0.66 8.42 6.74
CA ILE A 52 0.06 8.29 8.02
C ILE A 52 -0.35 7.00 8.70
N ASN A 53 -1.65 6.74 8.79
CA ASN A 53 -2.16 5.55 9.44
C ASN A 53 -1.63 4.27 8.77
N PHE A 54 -1.68 4.20 7.44
CA PHE A 54 -1.20 3.06 6.66
C PHE A 54 0.30 2.83 6.76
N CYS A 55 1.10 3.89 6.97
CA CYS A 55 2.55 3.79 7.12
C CYS A 55 3.00 3.43 8.53
N CYS A 56 2.23 3.84 9.55
CA CYS A 56 2.66 3.80 10.95
C CYS A 56 1.92 2.76 11.79
N GLN A 57 0.66 2.44 11.47
CA GLN A 57 -0.12 1.48 12.24
C GLN A 57 0.35 0.05 11.92
N GLN A 58 0.62 -0.74 12.96
CA GLN A 58 0.77 -2.18 12.78
C GLN A 58 -0.56 -2.79 12.35
N HIS A 59 -0.56 -3.52 11.25
CA HIS A 59 -1.74 -4.19 10.75
C HIS A 59 -1.36 -5.53 10.16
N LYS A 60 -2.02 -6.60 10.63
CA LYS A 60 -1.82 -7.94 10.09
C LYS A 60 -2.68 -8.11 8.84
N GLN A 61 -2.02 -8.23 7.70
CA GLN A 61 -2.65 -8.52 6.43
C GLN A 61 -2.29 -9.93 6.01
N LYS A 62 -3.31 -10.76 5.81
CA LYS A 62 -3.17 -12.05 5.13
C LYS A 62 -3.26 -11.85 3.62
N TYR A 63 -2.51 -12.61 2.85
CA TYR A 63 -2.55 -12.55 1.40
C TYR A 63 -2.06 -13.85 0.75
N LEU A 64 -2.52 -14.08 -0.48
CA LEU A 64 -2.09 -15.22 -1.29
C LEU A 64 -0.81 -14.85 -2.05
N SER A 65 0.18 -15.75 -1.99
CA SER A 65 1.44 -15.68 -2.73
C SER A 65 1.70 -17.03 -3.39
N ARG A 66 2.79 -17.13 -4.16
CA ARG A 66 3.28 -18.39 -4.72
C ARG A 66 4.62 -18.73 -4.10
N ASP A 67 4.86 -20.00 -3.83
CA ASP A 67 6.16 -20.52 -3.42
C ASP A 67 7.04 -20.87 -4.64
N ASP A 68 8.24 -21.39 -4.38
CA ASP A 68 9.21 -21.78 -5.42
C ASP A 68 8.68 -22.91 -6.33
N ASP A 69 7.74 -23.72 -5.82
CA ASP A 69 7.06 -24.80 -6.55
C ASP A 69 5.80 -24.30 -7.30
N ASN A 70 5.59 -22.98 -7.36
CA ASN A 70 4.43 -22.33 -7.97
C ASN A 70 3.08 -22.71 -7.34
N ARG A 71 3.06 -23.20 -6.10
CA ARG A 71 1.84 -23.50 -5.33
C ARG A 71 1.32 -22.22 -4.66
N VAL A 72 0.00 -22.10 -4.56
CA VAL A 72 -0.63 -20.96 -3.86
C VAL A 72 -0.53 -21.21 -2.35
N ILE A 73 0.05 -20.26 -1.64
CA ILE A 73 0.21 -20.29 -0.18
C ILE A 73 -0.33 -19.01 0.46
N GLU A 74 -0.83 -19.11 1.69
CA GLU A 74 -1.20 -17.95 2.50
C GLU A 74 0.04 -17.43 3.25
N LYS A 75 0.31 -16.12 3.13
CA LYS A 75 1.33 -15.41 3.89
C LYS A 75 0.67 -14.31 4.74
N GLU A 76 1.38 -13.87 5.78
CA GLU A 76 1.00 -12.72 6.60
C GLU A 76 2.08 -11.62 6.51
N THR A 77 1.66 -10.36 6.50
CA THR A 77 2.55 -9.20 6.70
C THR A 77 1.98 -8.29 7.79
N LYS A 78 2.87 -7.67 8.59
CA LYS A 78 2.51 -6.62 9.55
C LYS A 78 2.56 -5.20 8.96
N LYS A 79 3.05 -5.10 7.73
CA LYS A 79 3.26 -3.86 6.98
C LYS A 79 2.37 -3.88 5.75
N ILE A 80 1.60 -2.81 5.56
CA ILE A 80 0.67 -2.69 4.43
C ILE A 80 1.04 -1.59 3.43
N ALA A 81 1.83 -0.59 3.82
CA ALA A 81 2.41 0.41 2.91
C ALA A 81 3.89 0.11 2.64
N ARG A 82 4.33 0.04 1.38
CA ARG A 82 5.74 -0.19 0.99
C ARG A 82 6.50 1.10 0.74
N SER A 83 5.93 1.97 -0.09
CA SER A 83 6.53 3.21 -0.57
C SER A 83 5.48 4.29 -0.71
N ILE A 84 5.90 5.56 -0.57
CA ILE A 84 5.05 6.73 -0.72
C ILE A 84 5.78 7.78 -1.55
N LEU A 85 5.11 8.34 -2.55
CA LEU A 85 5.59 9.50 -3.29
C LEU A 85 4.87 10.75 -2.79
N LEU A 86 5.64 11.70 -2.30
CA LEU A 86 5.16 13.00 -1.87
C LEU A 86 5.53 14.06 -2.90
N VAL A 87 4.65 15.03 -3.12
CA VAL A 87 4.91 16.19 -3.95
C VAL A 87 4.57 17.47 -3.21
N LYS A 88 5.32 18.53 -3.47
CA LYS A 88 5.02 19.87 -2.95
C LYS A 88 3.77 20.41 -3.64
N LYS A 89 2.85 21.03 -2.90
CA LYS A 89 1.56 21.53 -3.43
C LYS A 89 1.70 22.66 -4.46
N ASN A 90 2.83 23.38 -4.45
CA ASN A 90 3.07 24.59 -5.26
C ASN A 90 4.09 24.36 -6.40
N LEU A 91 4.08 23.17 -7.00
CA LEU A 91 4.85 22.83 -8.20
C LEU A 91 3.91 22.27 -9.26
#